data_AF-A0A5B8MDQ1-F1
#
_entry.id   AF-A0A5B8MDQ1-F1
#
_cell.length_a   1.000
_cell.length_b   1.000
_cell.length_c   1.000
_cell.angle_alpha   90.00
_cell.angle_beta   90.00
_cell.angle_gamma   90.00
#
_symmetry.space_group_name_H-M   'P 1'
#
loop_
_entity.id
_entity.type
_entity.pdbx_description
1 polymer ?
#
loop_
_entity_poly.entity_id
_entity_poly.type
_entity_poly.pdbx_seq_one_letter_code
_entity_poly.pdbx_strand_id
1 'polypeptide(L)'
;MRGLVWRGGKHHGGGYGAFHRFVARSVGESSPSLLRQVPLFPQRQQEATGYPDVRCFAKPRKKLPGRSVDVYCKNCGTMLYKYRKGGKGALVKCFVERITMDFTEQPCICPGCSAQFARETMIRGAPAYKMIGGKVFMK
;
A
#
# COMPACT_ATOMS: atom_id res chain seq x y z
N MET A 1 42.64 -15.43 36.98
CA MET A 1 41.84 -16.18 37.97
C MET A 1 40.41 -16.26 37.44
N ARG A 2 40.11 -17.28 36.63
CA ARG A 2 39.28 -18.46 36.95
C ARG A 2 37.88 -18.12 37.49
N GLY A 3 36.86 -18.53 36.73
CA GLY A 3 35.51 -18.86 37.24
C GLY A 3 34.40 -18.00 36.63
N LEU A 4 33.24 -18.51 36.20
CA LEU A 4 32.69 -19.86 36.22
C LEU A 4 31.74 -20.05 35.02
N VAL A 5 31.83 -21.24 34.46
CA VAL A 5 30.93 -21.88 33.50
C VAL A 5 29.56 -22.11 34.14
N TRP A 6 28.48 -21.73 33.45
CA TRP A 6 27.14 -22.25 33.75
C TRP A 6 26.84 -23.47 32.86
N ARG A 7 26.67 -24.62 33.52
CA ARG A 7 26.19 -25.88 32.95
C ARG A 7 24.68 -25.97 33.14
N GLY A 8 24.03 -26.67 32.21
CA GLY A 8 23.08 -27.72 32.58
C GLY A 8 21.63 -27.45 32.26
N GLY A 9 21.03 -28.39 31.52
CA GLY A 9 19.58 -28.45 31.33
C GLY A 9 19.12 -29.36 30.19
N LYS A 10 19.62 -30.60 30.10
CA LYS A 10 19.03 -31.67 29.27
C LYS A 10 17.84 -32.25 30.04
N HIS A 11 16.66 -32.34 29.41
CA HIS A 11 15.62 -33.29 29.80
C HIS A 11 15.17 -34.12 28.59
N HIS A 12 15.26 -35.43 28.77
CA HIS A 12 14.78 -36.51 27.90
C HIS A 12 13.37 -36.96 28.33
N GLY A 13 12.59 -37.42 27.36
CA GLY A 13 11.40 -38.28 27.52
C GLY A 13 10.65 -38.30 26.19
N GLY A 14 10.46 -39.40 25.44
CA GLY A 14 10.36 -40.81 25.81
C GLY A 14 8.87 -41.18 25.92
N GLY A 15 8.31 -41.93 24.96
CA GLY A 15 6.91 -42.38 25.06
C GLY A 15 6.33 -42.95 23.77
N TYR A 16 6.46 -44.26 23.63
CA TYR A 16 5.89 -45.13 22.59
C TYR A 16 4.53 -45.66 23.06
N GLY A 17 3.56 -45.81 22.15
CA GLY A 17 2.30 -46.54 22.39
C GLY A 17 1.29 -46.19 21.30
N ALA A 18 0.97 -47.07 20.35
CA ALA A 18 0.24 -48.33 20.45
C ALA A 18 -1.13 -48.18 19.76
N PHE A 19 -1.28 -48.93 18.66
CA PHE A 19 -2.50 -49.55 18.12
C PHE A 19 -3.82 -49.24 18.82
N HIS A 20 -4.83 -48.80 18.07
CA HIS A 20 -6.11 -49.50 18.06
C HIS A 20 -6.89 -49.28 16.75
N ARG A 21 -7.14 -50.40 16.10
CA ARG A 21 -8.12 -50.62 15.03
C ARG A 21 -9.47 -50.79 15.71
N PHE A 22 -10.56 -50.16 15.25
CA PHE A 22 -11.95 -50.67 15.19
C PHE A 22 -12.92 -49.54 14.73
N VAL A 23 -13.46 -49.62 13.52
CA VAL A 23 -14.80 -50.14 13.12
C VAL A 23 -15.94 -49.10 13.16
N ALA A 24 -16.41 -48.83 11.94
CA ALA A 24 -17.71 -48.37 11.45
C ALA A 24 -18.85 -48.03 12.43
N ARG A 25 -19.51 -46.89 12.15
CA ARG A 25 -20.97 -46.81 12.06
C ARG A 25 -21.40 -45.64 11.14
N SER A 26 -22.09 -46.02 10.06
CA SER A 26 -23.15 -45.28 9.37
C SER A 26 -24.12 -44.66 10.39
N VAL A 27 -24.70 -43.47 10.21
CA VAL A 27 -25.72 -43.09 9.23
C VAL A 27 -25.88 -41.56 9.23
N GLY A 28 -26.09 -40.99 8.04
CA GLY A 28 -27.10 -39.96 7.75
C GLY A 28 -27.04 -38.60 8.45
N GLU A 29 -26.66 -37.58 7.69
CA GLU A 29 -27.26 -36.23 7.68
C GLU A 29 -26.89 -35.61 6.31
N SER A 30 -27.81 -35.47 5.35
CA SER A 30 -28.54 -34.22 5.05
C SER A 30 -27.63 -32.98 5.14
N SER A 31 -27.48 -32.08 4.19
CA SER A 31 -28.18 -31.75 2.96
C SER A 31 -27.33 -30.67 2.25
N PRO A 32 -27.60 -30.39 0.96
CA PRO A 32 -26.76 -29.56 0.13
C PRO A 32 -26.93 -28.09 0.51
N SER A 33 -25.82 -27.38 0.75
CA SER A 33 -25.91 -25.93 0.87
C SER A 33 -24.61 -25.25 0.46
N LEU A 34 -24.73 -24.60 -0.70
CA LEU A 34 -24.10 -23.32 -0.95
C LEU A 34 -22.59 -23.39 -1.21
N LEU A 35 -22.28 -23.90 -2.41
CA LEU A 35 -21.30 -23.24 -3.28
C LEU A 35 -21.47 -21.74 -3.09
N ARG A 36 -20.47 -21.16 -2.44
CA ARG A 36 -20.34 -19.75 -2.12
C ARG A 36 -20.44 -18.95 -3.41
N GLN A 37 -21.65 -18.55 -3.72
CA GLN A 37 -21.92 -17.45 -4.61
C GLN A 37 -21.25 -16.24 -3.99
N VAL A 38 -20.10 -15.88 -4.57
CA VAL A 38 -19.53 -14.54 -4.41
C VAL A 38 -20.68 -13.57 -4.62
N PRO A 39 -20.98 -12.67 -3.67
CA PRO A 39 -21.91 -11.60 -3.95
C PRO A 39 -21.33 -10.84 -5.14
N LEU A 40 -22.07 -10.84 -6.25
CA LEU A 40 -21.94 -9.82 -7.27
C LEU A 40 -21.86 -8.50 -6.53
N PHE A 41 -20.67 -7.92 -6.57
CA PHE A 41 -20.43 -6.54 -6.16
C PHE A 41 -21.64 -5.73 -6.60
N PRO A 42 -22.37 -5.07 -5.69
CA PRO A 42 -23.38 -4.14 -6.11
C PRO A 42 -22.64 -3.09 -6.91
N GLN A 43 -22.84 -3.08 -8.23
CA GLN A 43 -22.46 -1.98 -9.08
C GLN A 43 -23.28 -0.80 -8.58
N ARG A 44 -22.68 -0.08 -7.64
CA ARG A 44 -23.18 1.17 -7.10
C ARG A 44 -23.21 2.15 -8.27
N GLN A 45 -24.34 2.17 -8.95
CA GLN A 45 -24.63 3.12 -10.00
C GLN A 45 -24.45 4.51 -9.40
N GLN A 46 -23.67 5.30 -10.13
CA GLN A 46 -23.12 6.57 -9.70
C GLN A 46 -24.24 7.61 -9.74
N GLU A 47 -24.85 7.89 -8.59
CA GLU A 47 -25.74 9.04 -8.46
C GLU A 47 -24.90 10.32 -8.50
N ALA A 48 -24.98 11.01 -9.64
CA ALA A 48 -24.46 12.34 -9.87
C ALA A 48 -25.31 13.37 -9.09
N THR A 49 -25.20 13.37 -7.75
CA THR A 49 -25.66 14.51 -6.98
C THR A 49 -24.64 15.63 -7.13
N GLY A 50 -25.11 16.74 -7.73
CA GLY A 50 -24.31 17.92 -8.02
C GLY A 50 -23.58 18.40 -6.77
N TYR A 51 -22.29 18.09 -6.70
CA TYR A 51 -21.38 18.72 -5.76
C TYR A 51 -21.21 20.18 -6.24
N PRO A 52 -21.56 21.19 -5.44
CA PRO A 52 -21.38 22.58 -5.83
C PRO A 52 -19.93 22.78 -6.24
N ASP A 53 -19.70 23.58 -7.29
CA ASP A 53 -18.37 23.97 -7.76
C ASP A 53 -17.65 24.80 -6.70
N VAL A 54 -17.22 24.13 -5.63
CA VAL A 54 -16.22 24.65 -4.73
C VAL A 54 -14.96 24.79 -5.57
N ARG A 55 -14.57 26.06 -5.78
CA ARG A 55 -13.30 26.46 -6.39
C ARG A 55 -12.14 25.94 -5.52
N CYS A 56 -11.88 24.64 -5.55
CA CYS A 56 -10.78 24.03 -4.81
C CYS A 56 -10.05 23.04 -5.72
N PHE A 57 -8.89 23.53 -6.18
CA PHE A 57 -7.89 22.91 -7.06
C PHE A 57 -8.46 22.19 -8.28
N ALA A 58 -8.41 22.93 -9.41
CA ALA A 58 -8.82 22.51 -10.74
C ALA A 58 -8.16 21.20 -11.19
N LYS A 59 -8.92 20.42 -11.96
CA LYS A 59 -8.41 19.28 -12.73
C LYS A 59 -7.14 19.70 -13.48
N PRO A 60 -6.06 18.90 -13.48
CA PRO A 60 -4.87 19.24 -14.22
C PRO A 60 -5.20 19.49 -15.69
N ARG A 61 -4.70 20.62 -16.22
CA ARG A 61 -4.85 20.95 -17.64
C ARG A 61 -4.09 19.94 -18.49
N LYS A 62 -4.64 19.61 -19.67
CA LYS A 62 -4.04 18.70 -20.67
C LYS A 62 -2.64 19.13 -21.11
N LYS A 63 -2.36 20.45 -21.11
CA LYS A 63 -1.03 20.99 -21.43
C LYS A 63 -0.12 20.89 -20.20
N LEU A 64 1.04 20.24 -20.36
CA LEU A 64 2.04 20.11 -19.31
C LEU A 64 2.67 21.48 -18.98
N PRO A 65 2.89 21.80 -17.69
CA PRO A 65 3.57 23.03 -17.30
C PRO A 65 5.06 22.98 -17.65
N GLY A 66 5.64 24.14 -17.99
CA GLY A 66 7.04 24.24 -18.42
C GLY A 66 8.07 23.89 -17.33
N ARG A 67 7.77 24.20 -16.07
CA ARG A 67 8.68 23.98 -14.93
C ARG A 67 8.69 22.52 -14.50
N SER A 68 9.87 21.92 -14.49
CA SER A 68 10.14 20.63 -13.85
C SER A 68 10.81 20.84 -12.49
N VAL A 69 10.51 19.96 -11.55
CA VAL A 69 11.16 19.90 -10.24
C VAL A 69 11.55 18.46 -9.96
N ASP A 70 12.66 18.29 -9.27
CA ASP A 70 13.15 16.98 -8.87
C ASP A 70 12.70 16.72 -7.43
N VAL A 71 12.06 15.57 -7.22
CA VAL A 71 11.45 15.19 -5.94
C VAL A 71 12.34 14.17 -5.26
N TYR A 72 12.73 14.46 -4.02
CA TYR A 72 13.66 13.66 -3.24
C TYR A 72 13.04 13.21 -1.91
N CYS A 73 13.44 12.03 -1.44
CA CYS A 73 13.11 11.58 -0.10
C CYS A 73 13.89 12.40 0.94
N LYS A 74 13.21 12.98 1.93
CA LYS A 74 13.87 13.75 3.00
C LYS A 74 14.71 12.87 3.94
N ASN A 75 14.38 11.58 4.05
CA ASN A 75 15.05 10.66 4.96
C ASN A 75 16.43 10.23 4.45
N CYS A 76 16.50 9.82 3.18
CA CYS A 76 17.74 9.26 2.59
C CYS A 76 18.32 10.09 1.43
N GLY A 77 17.63 11.15 0.98
CA GLY A 77 18.08 11.98 -0.13
C GLY A 77 17.94 11.35 -1.52
N THR A 78 17.40 10.14 -1.63
CA THR A 78 17.22 9.44 -2.91
C THR A 78 16.22 10.18 -3.79
N MET A 79 16.52 10.28 -5.09
CA MET A 79 15.61 10.83 -6.10
C MET A 79 14.43 9.87 -6.29
N LEU A 80 13.21 10.39 -6.16
CA LEU A 80 11.98 9.62 -6.30
C LEU A 80 11.35 9.84 -7.67
N TYR A 81 11.09 11.10 -8.02
CA TYR A 81 10.37 11.47 -9.24
C TYR A 81 10.93 12.74 -9.89
N LYS A 82 10.83 12.83 -11.20
CA LYS A 82 10.85 14.12 -11.92
C LYS A 82 9.44 14.55 -12.24
N TYR A 83 9.05 15.71 -11.73
CA TYR A 83 7.65 16.16 -11.76
C TYR A 83 7.49 17.51 -12.45
N ARG A 84 6.51 17.62 -13.35
CA ARG A 84 6.16 18.92 -13.97
C ARG A 84 5.18 19.67 -13.08
N LYS A 85 5.70 20.66 -12.35
CA LYS A 85 4.96 21.39 -11.32
C LYS A 85 4.16 22.55 -11.92
N GLY A 86 2.85 22.52 -11.70
CA GLY A 86 1.96 23.64 -12.00
C GLY A 86 1.81 24.56 -10.79
N GLY A 87 2.18 25.84 -10.94
CA GLY A 87 2.00 26.86 -9.89
C GLY A 87 3.14 26.96 -8.87
N LYS A 88 3.04 27.94 -7.95
CA LYS A 88 4.10 28.30 -7.00
C LYS A 88 4.04 27.57 -5.65
N GLY A 89 2.88 27.02 -5.26
CA GLY A 89 2.67 26.41 -3.93
C GLY A 89 3.43 25.10 -3.66
N ALA A 90 3.25 24.52 -2.47
CA ALA A 90 3.91 23.26 -2.09
C ALA A 90 3.42 22.06 -2.91
N LEU A 91 4.29 21.07 -3.12
CA LEU A 91 3.96 19.82 -3.81
C LEU A 91 3.22 18.86 -2.85
N VAL A 92 1.93 19.12 -2.63
CA VAL A 92 1.06 18.27 -1.79
C VAL A 92 0.39 17.17 -2.63
N LYS A 93 0.03 17.49 -3.87
CA LYS A 93 -0.67 16.59 -4.82
C LYS A 93 0.21 16.38 -6.04
N CYS A 94 0.55 15.13 -6.32
CA CYS A 94 1.36 14.73 -7.47
C CYS A 94 0.52 13.86 -8.40
N PHE A 95 0.05 14.42 -9.51
CA PHE A 95 -0.71 13.66 -10.51
C PHE A 95 0.21 12.72 -11.29
N VAL A 96 -0.18 11.44 -11.44
CA VAL A 96 0.65 10.41 -12.10
C VAL A 96 0.94 10.80 -13.56
N GLU A 97 -0.05 11.37 -14.25
CA GLU A 97 0.08 11.89 -15.63
C GLU A 97 1.12 13.01 -15.82
N ARG A 98 1.64 13.62 -14.74
CA ARG A 98 2.64 14.70 -14.80
C ARG A 98 4.03 14.26 -14.34
N ILE A 99 4.18 13.01 -13.93
CA ILE A 99 5.47 12.40 -13.63
C ILE A 99 6.16 12.15 -14.97
N THR A 100 7.34 12.75 -15.14
CA THR A 100 8.13 12.58 -16.37
C THR A 100 9.03 11.37 -16.26
N MET A 101 9.57 11.11 -15.06
CA MET A 101 10.42 9.96 -14.78
C MET A 101 10.11 9.45 -13.38
N ASP A 102 10.01 8.13 -13.27
CA ASP A 102 9.79 7.39 -12.04
C ASP A 102 11.06 6.59 -11.71
N PHE A 103 11.57 6.74 -10.49
CA PHE A 103 12.74 6.01 -9.97
C PHE A 103 12.37 5.07 -8.81
N THR A 104 11.08 4.89 -8.53
CA THR A 104 10.57 4.02 -7.47
C THR A 104 10.29 2.63 -8.02
N GLU A 105 10.63 1.60 -7.25
CA GLU A 105 10.31 0.20 -7.59
C GLU A 105 8.86 -0.15 -7.23
N GLN A 106 8.38 0.41 -6.12
CA GLN A 106 7.02 0.24 -5.63
C GLN A 106 6.38 1.62 -5.46
N PRO A 107 5.11 1.78 -5.86
CA PRO A 107 4.45 3.07 -5.75
C PRO A 107 4.37 3.50 -4.29
N CYS A 108 4.57 4.80 -4.05
CA CYS A 108 4.54 5.41 -2.72
C CYS A 108 5.61 4.95 -1.71
N ILE A 109 6.52 4.03 -2.08
CA ILE A 109 7.59 3.52 -1.22
C ILE A 109 8.96 3.96 -1.75
N CYS A 110 9.81 4.46 -0.87
CA CYS A 110 11.16 4.87 -1.26
C CYS A 110 12.07 3.65 -1.45
N PRO A 111 12.82 3.53 -2.56
CA PRO A 111 13.73 2.40 -2.78
C PRO A 111 14.94 2.42 -1.84
N GLY A 112 15.35 3.60 -1.35
CA GLY A 112 16.54 3.72 -0.49
C GLY A 112 16.28 3.38 0.99
N CYS A 113 15.14 3.79 1.53
CA CYS A 113 14.84 3.60 2.96
C CYS A 113 13.52 2.88 3.25
N SER A 114 12.87 2.31 2.22
CA SER A 114 11.58 1.61 2.27
C SER A 114 10.44 2.35 2.99
N ALA A 115 10.62 3.65 3.25
CA ALA A 115 9.65 4.47 3.92
C ALA A 115 8.52 4.87 2.96
N GLN A 116 7.29 4.78 3.44
CA GLN A 116 6.14 5.32 2.72
C GLN A 116 6.21 6.85 2.72
N PHE A 117 6.32 7.44 1.52
CA PHE A 117 6.48 8.89 1.34
C PHE A 117 5.22 9.56 0.77
N ALA A 118 4.32 8.78 0.18
CA ALA A 118 3.06 9.24 -0.38
C ALA A 118 1.94 8.22 -0.14
N ARG A 119 0.70 8.57 -0.49
CA ARG A 119 -0.45 7.67 -0.53
C ARG A 119 -1.16 7.82 -1.86
N GLU A 120 -1.62 6.72 -2.42
CA GLU A 120 -2.47 6.73 -3.61
C GLU A 120 -3.85 7.29 -3.31
N THR A 121 -4.28 8.25 -4.11
CA THR A 121 -5.59 8.89 -3.98
C THR A 121 -6.12 9.27 -5.36
N MET A 122 -7.44 9.25 -5.53
CA MET A 122 -8.08 9.81 -6.71
C MET A 122 -8.45 11.28 -6.44
N ILE A 123 -7.95 12.22 -7.24
CA ILE A 123 -8.22 13.65 -7.10
C ILE A 123 -8.91 14.15 -8.35
N ARG A 124 -10.18 14.57 -8.22
CA ARG A 124 -11.03 15.05 -9.34
C ARG A 124 -11.10 14.04 -10.50
N GLY A 125 -11.19 12.74 -10.17
CA GLY A 125 -11.29 11.65 -11.16
C GLY A 125 -9.98 11.26 -11.83
N ALA A 126 -8.83 11.77 -11.38
CA ALA A 126 -7.51 11.39 -11.89
C ALA A 126 -6.67 10.73 -10.78
N PRO A 127 -5.86 9.71 -11.10
CA PRO A 127 -4.96 9.09 -10.14
C PRO A 127 -3.84 10.06 -9.74
N ALA A 128 -3.59 10.17 -8.43
CA ALA A 128 -2.57 11.05 -7.87
C ALA A 128 -1.97 10.50 -6.58
N TYR A 129 -0.68 10.77 -6.39
CA TYR A 129 0.02 10.53 -5.13
C TYR A 129 -0.11 11.77 -4.24
N LYS A 130 -0.73 11.60 -3.07
CA LYS A 130 -0.77 12.61 -2.01
C LYS A 130 0.49 12.44 -1.16
N MET A 131 1.39 13.40 -1.24
CA MET A 131 2.65 13.36 -0.50
C MET A 131 2.40 13.48 1.00
N ILE A 132 3.12 12.69 1.80
CA ILE A 132 3.09 12.80 3.26
C ILE A 132 3.99 13.98 3.66
N GLY A 133 3.43 14.93 4.41
CA GLY A 133 4.13 16.13 4.84
C GLY A 133 5.45 15.80 5.57
N GLY A 134 6.52 16.51 5.21
CA GLY A 134 7.83 16.34 5.86
C GLY A 134 8.63 15.10 5.43
N LYS A 135 8.09 14.20 4.62
CA LYS A 135 8.83 13.03 4.09
C LYS A 135 9.54 13.29 2.76
N VAL A 136 9.15 14.35 2.07
CA VAL A 136 9.59 14.65 0.70
C VAL A 136 10.01 16.10 0.60
N PHE A 137 11.02 16.40 -0.21
CA PHE A 137 11.41 17.76 -0.57
C PHE A 137 11.64 17.87 -2.08
N MET A 138 11.49 19.09 -2.61
CA MET A 138 11.67 19.37 -4.04
C MET A 138 12.87 20.30 -4.22
N LYS A 139 13.66 20.05 -5.27
CA LYS A 139 14.74 20.94 -5.72
C LYS A 139 14.34 21.58 -7.06
#